data_AF-A0A355IRQ7-F1
#
_entry.id   AF-A0A355IRQ7-F1
#
_cell.length_a   1.000
_cell.length_b   1.000
_cell.length_c   1.000
_cell.angle_alpha   90.00
_cell.angle_beta   90.00
_cell.angle_gamma   90.00
#
_symmetry.space_group_name_H-M   'P 1'
#
loop_
_entity.id
_entity.type
_entity.pdbx_description
1 polymer ?
#
loop_
_entity_poly.entity_id
_entity_poly.type
_entity_poly.pdbx_seq_one_letter_code
_entity_poly.pdbx_strand_id
1 'polypeptide(L)'
;MFYSIQKADEPLARQLLEFYFDVFIKYRAGKEKEIIEYPQEYYDSVFEANELLCIRNRRTVSYFNDSTLFELFLDSFQRTEISPKTYNFIWRCLLQVLHYGRDEFVISYWRKAHQLFDFFLAPAEKKYDNKFQIINQEEIATREKGREAFLEFHYSLGGLLMYLGKYELLKEIIYWTNQEPPKYVLVPERMEEIIKRYMGISKKGAYVNPVYYEQRYPFPRISGVNSDGVIQMWIKRYLSMLFLRQYTLHSYYIHSDPLNMPTPPNNLGEMKHWNEELDYLNYYVKGYLKNKKILKNFGLKYLSDKKWFKKNQKEKPTDLINKLRKEINEKFEEKKHNQEIDRDILNEFKNKTNRILIKAFDSYSHLFCGNMESNYRSLFIGGRYQVMEKAGFAANQEMTYINSDTVVAEGVALEFGNISLNTLVLMHPQKYILKEEDIFKAIDKLNLDPSEHVIVAVGVNMSYFLMLNIQGLKQEGEDWRYNQIKIVNIDNQMNALVRQSFFILKESDLPSLVYNEVSENIVAKFKLDKIEESRLIYGNILDLNKPENQVIRDEIPNVNTDDLSKLVIVCVGINTEIRYKKGAKCLQLKIFYQFDDRGTVNSLSDVQPDW
;
A
#
# COMPACT_ATOMS: atom_id res chain seq x y z
N MET A 1 -36.71 -2.45 -36.70
CA MET A 1 -36.25 -1.16 -36.12
C MET A 1 -35.38 -0.37 -37.10
N PHE A 2 -34.29 -0.94 -37.63
CA PHE A 2 -33.35 -0.20 -38.47
C PHE A 2 -33.99 0.42 -39.72
N TYR A 3 -34.85 -0.34 -40.40
CA TYR A 3 -35.61 0.16 -41.56
C TYR A 3 -36.44 1.41 -41.24
N SER A 4 -37.19 1.41 -40.12
CA SER A 4 -38.05 2.55 -39.76
C SER A 4 -37.23 3.79 -39.43
N ILE A 5 -36.06 3.62 -38.80
CA ILE A 5 -35.13 4.73 -38.52
C ILE A 5 -34.57 5.29 -39.83
N GLN A 6 -34.03 4.43 -40.71
CA GLN A 6 -33.41 4.84 -41.96
C GLN A 6 -34.39 5.49 -42.93
N LYS A 7 -35.62 4.96 -43.02
CA LYS A 7 -36.67 5.49 -43.89
C LYS A 7 -37.50 6.60 -43.25
N ALA A 8 -37.21 6.97 -42.01
CA ALA A 8 -37.95 7.98 -41.26
C ALA A 8 -39.47 7.69 -41.18
N ASP A 9 -39.84 6.41 -41.08
CA ASP A 9 -41.21 5.92 -40.98
C ASP A 9 -41.68 5.99 -39.52
N GLU A 10 -42.33 7.11 -39.15
CA GLU A 10 -42.76 7.37 -37.76
C GLU A 10 -43.87 6.43 -37.26
N PRO A 11 -44.91 6.09 -38.05
CA PRO A 11 -45.90 5.09 -37.63
C PRO A 11 -45.28 3.73 -37.31
N LEU A 12 -44.39 3.24 -38.19
CA LEU A 12 -43.70 1.97 -37.95
C LEU A 12 -42.73 2.08 -36.77
N ALA A 13 -42.02 3.21 -36.62
CA ALA A 13 -41.14 3.45 -35.49
C ALA A 13 -41.87 3.39 -34.15
N ARG A 14 -43.07 3.99 -34.06
CA ARG A 14 -43.90 3.93 -32.85
C ARG A 14 -44.29 2.49 -32.50
N GLN A 15 -44.82 1.73 -33.46
CA GLN A 15 -45.23 0.34 -33.23
C GLN A 15 -44.05 -0.51 -32.76
N LEU A 16 -42.87 -0.29 -33.35
CA LEU A 16 -41.66 -0.99 -32.96
C LEU A 16 -41.17 -0.57 -31.57
N LEU A 17 -41.25 0.72 -31.21
CA LEU A 17 -40.90 1.19 -29.87
C LEU A 17 -41.77 0.52 -28.79
N GLU A 18 -43.09 0.45 -29.01
CA GLU A 18 -44.04 -0.24 -28.13
C GLU A 18 -43.68 -1.73 -28.01
N PHE A 19 -43.36 -2.39 -29.13
CA PHE A 19 -42.91 -3.79 -29.14
C PHE A 19 -41.63 -4.00 -28.30
N TYR A 20 -40.59 -3.18 -28.48
CA TYR A 20 -39.35 -3.35 -27.70
C TYR A 20 -39.59 -3.06 -26.21
N PHE A 21 -40.40 -2.07 -25.87
CA PHE A 21 -40.75 -1.80 -24.48
C PHE A 21 -41.38 -3.04 -23.81
N ASP A 22 -42.36 -3.67 -24.47
CA ASP A 22 -42.99 -4.90 -23.99
C ASP A 22 -42.01 -6.07 -23.86
N VAL A 23 -41.09 -6.21 -24.82
CA VAL A 23 -40.06 -7.26 -24.81
C VAL A 23 -39.13 -7.11 -23.60
N PHE A 24 -38.71 -5.89 -23.26
CA PHE A 24 -37.88 -5.64 -22.07
C PHE A 24 -38.65 -5.90 -20.77
N ILE A 25 -39.91 -5.47 -20.68
CA ILE A 25 -40.76 -5.72 -19.50
C ILE A 25 -40.96 -7.21 -19.26
N LYS A 26 -41.31 -7.96 -20.32
CA LYS A 26 -41.52 -9.40 -20.24
C LYS A 26 -40.25 -10.14 -19.81
N TYR A 27 -39.08 -9.70 -20.27
CA TYR A 27 -37.81 -10.32 -19.90
C TYR A 27 -37.46 -10.14 -18.41
N ARG A 28 -37.87 -9.03 -17.80
CA ARG A 28 -37.62 -8.68 -16.38
C ARG A 28 -38.67 -9.24 -15.42
N ALA A 29 -39.81 -9.71 -15.93
CA ALA A 29 -40.92 -10.15 -15.10
C ALA A 29 -40.49 -11.28 -14.14
N GLY A 30 -40.76 -11.09 -12.84
CA GLY A 30 -40.42 -12.05 -11.79
C GLY A 30 -38.94 -12.09 -11.38
N LYS A 31 -38.15 -11.08 -11.76
CA LYS A 31 -36.71 -10.98 -11.45
C LYS A 31 -36.39 -9.78 -10.55
N GLU A 32 -37.32 -9.40 -9.67
CA GLU A 32 -37.14 -8.25 -8.79
C GLU A 32 -35.87 -8.41 -7.94
N LYS A 33 -35.03 -7.36 -7.87
CA LYS A 33 -33.74 -7.35 -7.17
C LYS A 33 -32.66 -8.29 -7.74
N GLU A 34 -32.91 -8.97 -8.85
CA GLU A 34 -31.88 -9.75 -9.53
C GLU A 34 -31.02 -8.87 -10.43
N ILE A 35 -29.74 -9.24 -10.57
CA ILE A 35 -28.84 -8.63 -11.55
C ILE A 35 -29.20 -9.12 -12.94
N ILE A 36 -29.63 -8.21 -13.81
CA ILE A 36 -30.08 -8.56 -15.15
C ILE A 36 -28.95 -8.38 -16.16
N GLU A 37 -28.53 -9.51 -16.74
CA GLU A 37 -27.81 -9.55 -17.99
C GLU A 37 -28.78 -9.92 -19.12
N TYR A 38 -28.79 -9.12 -20.19
CA TYR A 38 -29.64 -9.37 -21.35
C TYR A 38 -28.93 -10.28 -22.36
N PRO A 39 -29.67 -11.03 -23.18
CA PRO A 39 -29.12 -11.72 -24.34
C PRO A 39 -28.39 -10.73 -25.27
N GLN A 40 -27.38 -11.21 -25.99
CA GLN A 40 -26.51 -10.34 -26.81
C GLN A 40 -27.29 -9.56 -27.87
N GLU A 41 -28.36 -10.16 -28.39
CA GLU A 41 -29.25 -9.59 -29.41
C GLU A 41 -29.92 -8.30 -28.95
N TYR A 42 -30.18 -8.15 -27.65
CA TYR A 42 -30.75 -6.92 -27.08
C TYR A 42 -29.73 -5.78 -27.18
N TYR A 43 -28.48 -6.06 -26.82
CA TYR A 43 -27.40 -5.08 -26.89
C TYR A 43 -27.10 -4.69 -28.33
N ASP A 44 -26.91 -5.67 -29.23
CA ASP A 44 -26.56 -5.41 -30.63
C ASP A 44 -27.66 -4.62 -31.35
N SER A 45 -28.93 -5.04 -31.16
CA SER A 45 -30.08 -4.35 -31.75
C SER A 45 -30.17 -2.89 -31.32
N VAL A 46 -29.93 -2.60 -30.04
CA VAL A 46 -30.01 -1.23 -29.53
C VAL A 46 -28.78 -0.41 -29.91
N PHE A 47 -27.59 -1.01 -29.95
CA PHE A 47 -26.36 -0.32 -30.35
C PHE A 47 -26.43 0.19 -31.79
N GLU A 48 -26.81 -0.69 -32.74
CA GLU A 48 -26.95 -0.33 -34.15
C GLU A 48 -28.06 0.69 -34.36
N ALA A 49 -29.19 0.54 -33.65
CA ALA A 49 -30.27 1.51 -33.73
C ALA A 49 -29.85 2.89 -33.19
N ASN A 50 -29.07 2.93 -32.10
CA ASN A 50 -28.54 4.16 -31.54
C ASN A 50 -27.63 4.88 -32.55
N GLU A 51 -26.75 4.15 -33.24
CA GLU A 51 -25.91 4.72 -34.30
C GLU A 51 -26.74 5.38 -35.40
N LEU A 52 -27.73 4.66 -35.91
CA LEU A 52 -28.61 5.15 -36.97
C LEU A 52 -29.39 6.40 -36.51
N LEU A 53 -29.85 6.41 -35.26
CA LEU A 53 -30.50 7.58 -34.69
C LEU A 53 -29.55 8.77 -34.57
N CYS A 54 -28.29 8.55 -34.20
CA CYS A 54 -27.28 9.59 -34.09
C CYS A 54 -26.94 10.21 -35.45
N ILE A 55 -26.82 9.40 -36.51
CA ILE A 55 -26.49 9.85 -37.88
C ILE A 55 -27.68 10.55 -38.54
N ARG A 56 -28.91 10.15 -38.22
CA ARG A 56 -30.12 10.68 -38.84
C ARG A 56 -30.31 12.19 -38.58
N ASN A 57 -30.73 12.92 -39.61
CA ASN A 57 -31.12 14.33 -39.50
C ASN A 57 -32.29 14.53 -38.53
N ARG A 58 -32.18 15.55 -37.68
CA ARG A 58 -33.23 15.93 -36.74
C ARG A 58 -34.51 16.32 -37.49
N ARG A 59 -35.66 15.85 -37.00
CA ARG A 59 -36.98 16.26 -37.50
C ARG A 59 -37.65 17.19 -36.51
N THR A 60 -38.61 17.99 -36.99
CA THR A 60 -39.44 18.83 -36.12
C THR A 60 -40.28 18.01 -35.14
N VAL A 61 -40.80 16.86 -35.61
CA VAL A 61 -41.58 15.91 -34.81
C VAL A 61 -41.08 14.50 -35.12
N SER A 62 -40.68 13.77 -34.08
CA SER A 62 -40.20 12.37 -34.18
C SER A 62 -40.27 11.74 -32.79
N TYR A 63 -40.65 10.47 -32.74
CA TYR A 63 -40.67 9.69 -31.49
C TYR A 63 -39.27 9.51 -30.88
N PHE A 64 -38.22 9.68 -31.68
CA PHE A 64 -36.83 9.55 -31.26
C PHE A 64 -36.13 10.88 -30.97
N ASN A 65 -36.84 12.02 -31.04
CA ASN A 65 -36.20 13.32 -30.77
C ASN A 65 -35.80 13.49 -29.30
N ASP A 66 -36.58 12.90 -28.39
CA ASP A 66 -36.41 13.03 -26.93
C ASP A 66 -36.34 11.66 -26.24
N SER A 67 -35.99 10.59 -26.96
CA SER A 67 -35.86 9.25 -26.36
C SER A 67 -34.74 8.47 -27.02
N THR A 68 -33.85 7.93 -26.19
CA THR A 68 -32.84 6.98 -26.65
C THR A 68 -33.30 5.55 -26.39
N LEU A 69 -33.02 4.65 -27.34
CA LEU A 69 -33.40 3.25 -27.18
C LEU A 69 -32.64 2.55 -26.04
N PHE A 70 -31.44 3.03 -25.71
CA PHE A 70 -30.65 2.45 -24.61
C PHE A 70 -31.16 2.85 -23.22
N GLU A 71 -32.06 3.84 -23.09
CA GLU A 71 -32.83 4.07 -21.86
C GLU A 71 -33.70 2.87 -21.50
N LEU A 72 -34.06 2.02 -22.46
CA LEU A 72 -34.83 0.80 -22.18
C LEU A 72 -34.11 -0.11 -21.18
N PHE A 73 -32.78 -0.05 -21.08
CA PHE A 73 -31.98 -0.81 -20.11
C PHE A 73 -32.06 -0.26 -18.67
N LEU A 74 -32.59 0.95 -18.48
CA LEU A 74 -32.87 1.54 -17.17
C LEU A 74 -34.26 1.08 -16.69
N ASP A 75 -34.28 0.08 -15.82
CA ASP A 75 -35.53 -0.48 -15.32
C ASP A 75 -36.30 0.51 -14.44
N SER A 76 -37.33 1.09 -15.04
CA SER A 76 -38.14 2.12 -14.40
C SER A 76 -39.31 1.57 -13.61
N PHE A 77 -39.50 0.26 -13.40
CA PHE A 77 -40.70 -0.24 -12.68
C PHE A 77 -40.50 -1.54 -11.90
N GLN A 78 -39.63 -2.45 -12.36
CA GLN A 78 -39.52 -3.83 -11.85
C GLN A 78 -38.40 -4.03 -10.81
N ARG A 79 -37.69 -2.95 -10.44
CA ARG A 79 -36.65 -2.91 -9.39
C ARG A 79 -35.53 -3.95 -9.59
N THR A 80 -35.19 -4.24 -10.85
CA THR A 80 -34.05 -5.08 -11.23
C THR A 80 -32.73 -4.32 -11.04
N GLU A 81 -31.62 -5.06 -10.91
CA GLU A 81 -30.29 -4.48 -10.76
C GLU A 81 -29.54 -4.48 -12.11
N ILE A 82 -28.83 -3.38 -12.38
CA ILE A 82 -28.08 -3.20 -13.62
C ILE A 82 -26.77 -3.99 -13.55
N SER A 83 -26.57 -4.94 -14.46
CA SER A 83 -25.31 -5.69 -14.54
C SER A 83 -24.12 -4.84 -15.02
N PRO A 84 -22.87 -5.21 -14.66
CA PRO A 84 -21.67 -4.54 -15.17
C PRO A 84 -21.60 -4.46 -16.70
N LYS A 85 -22.06 -5.52 -17.39
CA LYS A 85 -22.15 -5.56 -18.87
C LYS A 85 -23.11 -4.48 -19.39
N THR A 86 -24.27 -4.32 -18.75
CA THR A 86 -25.24 -3.28 -19.11
C THR A 86 -24.70 -1.87 -18.85
N TYR A 87 -23.95 -1.64 -17.75
CA TYR A 87 -23.27 -0.36 -17.54
C TYR A 87 -22.27 -0.04 -18.64
N ASN A 88 -21.41 -1.00 -19.02
CA ASN A 88 -20.44 -0.80 -20.10
C ASN A 88 -21.15 -0.53 -21.44
N PHE A 89 -22.25 -1.22 -21.71
CA PHE A 89 -23.08 -1.00 -22.88
C PHE A 89 -23.66 0.43 -22.94
N ILE A 90 -24.29 0.90 -21.85
CA ILE A 90 -24.83 2.25 -21.77
C ILE A 90 -23.71 3.28 -21.96
N TRP A 91 -22.54 3.06 -21.35
CA TRP A 91 -21.37 3.92 -21.54
C TRP A 91 -20.96 4.03 -23.01
N ARG A 92 -20.89 2.90 -23.73
CA ARG A 92 -20.57 2.87 -25.18
C ARG A 92 -21.61 3.61 -26.02
N CYS A 93 -22.90 3.50 -25.68
CA CYS A 93 -23.97 4.25 -26.37
C CYS A 93 -23.81 5.76 -26.14
N LEU A 94 -23.50 6.19 -24.91
CA LEU A 94 -23.24 7.60 -24.60
C LEU A 94 -22.00 8.14 -25.32
N LEU A 95 -20.93 7.34 -25.45
CA LEU A 95 -19.77 7.72 -26.26
C LEU A 95 -20.14 7.94 -27.73
N GLN A 96 -20.98 7.07 -28.29
CA GLN A 96 -21.48 7.22 -29.66
C GLN A 96 -22.31 8.50 -29.80
N VAL A 97 -23.24 8.75 -28.87
CA VAL A 97 -24.03 9.99 -28.80
C VAL A 97 -23.14 11.24 -28.78
N LEU A 98 -22.11 11.23 -27.95
CA LEU A 98 -21.16 12.35 -27.81
C LEU A 98 -20.28 12.52 -29.05
N HIS A 99 -19.87 11.42 -29.69
CA HIS A 99 -19.10 11.44 -30.93
C HIS A 99 -19.86 12.15 -32.06
N TYR A 100 -21.14 11.85 -32.22
CA TYR A 100 -22.01 12.49 -33.22
C TYR A 100 -22.59 13.85 -32.76
N GLY A 101 -22.22 14.34 -31.57
CA GLY A 101 -22.63 15.66 -31.09
C GLY A 101 -24.12 15.79 -30.74
N ARG A 102 -24.78 14.69 -30.38
CA ARG A 102 -26.22 14.63 -30.09
C ARG A 102 -26.50 14.90 -28.61
N ASP A 103 -26.18 16.11 -28.16
CA ASP A 103 -26.26 16.51 -26.75
C ASP A 103 -27.67 16.32 -26.14
N GLU A 104 -28.73 16.43 -26.96
CA GLU A 104 -30.12 16.20 -26.54
C GLU A 104 -30.40 14.77 -26.07
N PHE A 105 -29.68 13.79 -26.61
CA PHE A 105 -29.81 12.38 -26.20
C PHE A 105 -29.15 12.13 -24.84
N VAL A 106 -28.07 12.86 -24.52
CA VAL A 106 -27.47 12.82 -23.18
C VAL A 106 -28.44 13.40 -22.16
N ILE A 107 -29.12 14.50 -22.51
CA ILE A 107 -30.15 15.09 -21.65
C ILE A 107 -31.27 14.10 -21.42
N SER A 108 -31.83 13.46 -22.46
CA SER A 108 -32.93 12.51 -22.29
C SER A 108 -32.55 11.33 -21.38
N TYR A 109 -31.37 10.74 -21.62
CA TYR A 109 -30.80 9.73 -20.73
C TYR A 109 -30.71 10.24 -19.28
N TRP A 110 -30.19 11.45 -19.06
CA TRP A 110 -30.04 12.01 -17.72
C TRP A 110 -31.38 12.16 -17.00
N ARG A 111 -32.45 12.57 -17.71
CA ARG A 111 -33.81 12.68 -17.15
C ARG A 111 -34.31 11.33 -16.68
N LYS A 112 -34.11 10.28 -17.49
CA LYS A 112 -34.49 8.90 -17.12
C LYS A 112 -33.65 8.35 -15.97
N ALA A 113 -32.34 8.59 -15.99
CA ALA A 113 -31.45 8.19 -14.93
C ALA A 113 -31.81 8.85 -13.59
N HIS A 114 -32.22 10.13 -13.61
CA HIS A 114 -32.67 10.81 -12.40
C HIS A 114 -33.95 10.17 -11.86
N GLN A 115 -34.97 9.95 -12.71
CA GLN A 115 -36.20 9.27 -12.32
C GLN A 115 -35.92 7.87 -11.75
N LEU A 116 -35.03 7.11 -12.39
CA LEU A 116 -34.60 5.80 -11.91
C LEU A 116 -34.02 5.91 -10.48
N PHE A 117 -33.07 6.82 -10.29
CA PHE A 117 -32.37 6.94 -9.03
C PHE A 117 -33.25 7.44 -7.88
N ASP A 118 -34.17 8.36 -8.18
CA ASP A 118 -35.08 8.94 -7.20
C ASP A 118 -36.15 7.93 -6.74
N PHE A 119 -36.79 7.24 -7.68
CA PHE A 119 -37.97 6.43 -7.38
C PHE A 119 -37.67 4.92 -7.25
N PHE A 120 -36.85 4.37 -8.13
CA PHE A 120 -36.73 2.91 -8.29
C PHE A 120 -35.47 2.34 -7.64
N LEU A 121 -34.39 3.14 -7.57
CA LEU A 121 -33.19 2.86 -6.78
C LEU A 121 -33.17 3.60 -5.44
N ALA A 122 -34.34 3.97 -4.90
CA ALA A 122 -34.44 4.60 -3.58
C ALA A 122 -33.72 3.78 -2.48
N PRO A 123 -33.23 4.44 -1.40
CA PRO A 123 -32.64 3.76 -0.26
C PRO A 123 -33.55 2.67 0.29
N ALA A 124 -32.96 1.56 0.75
CA ALA A 124 -33.75 0.48 1.36
C ALA A 124 -34.32 0.94 2.70
N GLU A 125 -35.60 0.66 2.94
CA GLU A 125 -36.25 0.93 4.21
C GLU A 125 -35.65 0.05 5.32
N LYS A 126 -35.36 0.67 6.47
CA LYS A 126 -34.85 -0.04 7.64
C LYS A 126 -35.99 -0.82 8.29
N LYS A 127 -35.82 -2.13 8.42
CA LYS A 127 -36.73 -3.02 9.15
C LYS A 127 -36.16 -3.25 10.54
N TYR A 128 -37.02 -3.09 11.54
CA TYR A 128 -36.64 -3.20 12.94
C TYR A 128 -37.31 -4.43 13.59
N ASP A 129 -36.60 -5.11 14.48
CA ASP A 129 -37.19 -6.10 15.37
C ASP A 129 -37.90 -5.42 16.58
N ASN A 130 -38.45 -6.25 17.47
CA ASN A 130 -39.10 -5.80 18.71
C ASN A 130 -38.15 -5.11 19.70
N LYS A 131 -36.83 -5.13 19.44
CA LYS A 131 -35.77 -4.49 20.24
C LYS A 131 -35.18 -3.26 19.54
N PHE A 132 -35.82 -2.78 18.47
CA PHE A 132 -35.35 -1.65 17.65
C PHE A 132 -33.97 -1.89 17.01
N GLN A 133 -33.60 -3.14 16.75
CA GLN A 133 -32.41 -3.51 16.00
C GLN A 133 -32.73 -3.69 14.52
N ILE A 134 -31.84 -3.23 13.64
CA ILE A 134 -32.02 -3.34 12.19
C ILE A 134 -31.78 -4.80 11.78
N ILE A 135 -32.79 -5.45 11.20
CA ILE A 135 -32.71 -6.87 10.79
C ILE A 135 -32.35 -7.08 9.32
N ASN A 136 -32.45 -6.05 8.48
CA ASN A 136 -32.21 -6.15 7.03
C ASN A 136 -30.92 -5.43 6.58
N GLN A 137 -29.87 -5.52 7.37
CA GLN A 137 -28.61 -4.81 7.12
C GLN A 137 -27.95 -5.20 5.79
N GLU A 138 -28.03 -6.48 5.39
CA GLU A 138 -27.48 -6.97 4.12
C GLU A 138 -28.24 -6.43 2.89
N GLU A 139 -29.57 -6.33 2.97
CA GLU A 139 -30.42 -5.71 1.94
C GLU A 139 -30.07 -4.23 1.77
N ILE A 140 -29.88 -3.51 2.88
CA ILE A 140 -29.47 -2.11 2.88
C ILE A 140 -28.09 -1.94 2.25
N ALA A 141 -27.11 -2.77 2.66
CA ALA A 141 -25.75 -2.69 2.14
C ALA A 141 -25.69 -2.96 0.63
N THR A 142 -26.43 -3.96 0.15
CA THR A 142 -26.52 -4.28 -1.29
C THR A 142 -27.15 -3.13 -2.07
N ARG A 143 -28.25 -2.56 -1.56
CA ARG A 143 -28.91 -1.40 -2.17
C ARG A 143 -28.00 -0.18 -2.26
N GLU A 144 -27.31 0.16 -1.17
CA GLU A 144 -26.37 1.28 -1.16
C GLU A 144 -25.21 1.02 -2.13
N LYS A 145 -24.67 -0.20 -2.21
CA LYS A 145 -23.63 -0.55 -3.20
C LYS A 145 -24.10 -0.31 -4.64
N GLY A 146 -25.34 -0.68 -4.97
CA GLY A 146 -25.94 -0.40 -6.27
C GLY A 146 -26.09 1.09 -6.56
N ARG A 147 -26.58 1.87 -5.58
CA ARG A 147 -26.70 3.33 -5.66
C ARG A 147 -25.34 4.01 -5.86
N GLU A 148 -24.33 3.55 -5.13
CA GLU A 148 -22.96 4.03 -5.22
C GLU A 148 -22.34 3.77 -6.61
N ALA A 149 -22.54 2.58 -7.17
CA ALA A 149 -22.11 2.26 -8.53
C ALA A 149 -22.81 3.15 -9.57
N PHE A 150 -24.11 3.40 -9.39
CA PHE A 150 -24.87 4.29 -10.26
C PHE A 150 -24.34 5.73 -10.19
N LEU A 151 -24.08 6.26 -9.00
CA LEU A 151 -23.50 7.60 -8.85
C LEU A 151 -22.07 7.68 -9.42
N GLU A 152 -21.24 6.66 -9.24
CA GLU A 152 -19.91 6.58 -9.84
C GLU A 152 -19.96 6.69 -11.37
N PHE A 153 -20.92 6.00 -12.00
CA PHE A 153 -21.16 6.11 -13.44
C PHE A 153 -21.47 7.57 -13.84
N HIS A 154 -22.34 8.25 -13.11
CA HIS A 154 -22.76 9.62 -13.44
C HIS A 154 -21.67 10.66 -13.16
N TYR A 155 -20.86 10.48 -12.12
CA TYR A 155 -19.69 11.32 -11.88
C TYR A 155 -18.61 11.11 -12.94
N SER A 156 -18.45 9.87 -13.42
CA SER A 156 -17.57 9.54 -14.53
C SER A 156 -18.04 10.19 -15.83
N LEU A 157 -19.35 10.15 -16.11
CA LEU A 157 -19.97 10.86 -17.24
C LEU A 157 -19.75 12.37 -17.15
N GLY A 158 -19.93 12.96 -15.97
CA GLY A 158 -19.62 14.38 -15.74
C GLY A 158 -18.15 14.73 -16.01
N GLY A 159 -17.23 13.84 -15.61
CA GLY A 159 -15.80 13.93 -15.95
C GLY A 159 -15.55 13.88 -17.46
N LEU A 160 -16.21 12.97 -18.18
CA LEU A 160 -16.11 12.85 -19.64
C LEU A 160 -16.61 14.12 -20.34
N LEU A 161 -17.76 14.64 -19.93
CA LEU A 161 -18.30 15.89 -20.49
C LEU A 161 -17.39 17.09 -20.22
N MET A 162 -16.73 17.12 -19.05
CA MET A 162 -15.73 18.14 -18.73
C MET A 162 -14.50 18.02 -19.63
N TYR A 163 -14.02 16.79 -19.87
CA TYR A 163 -12.91 16.51 -20.80
C TYR A 163 -13.22 16.97 -22.22
N LEU A 164 -14.44 16.69 -22.70
CA LEU A 164 -14.89 17.09 -24.04
C LEU A 164 -15.27 18.58 -24.14
N GLY A 165 -15.21 19.35 -23.05
CA GLY A 165 -15.55 20.77 -23.03
C GLY A 165 -17.04 21.09 -23.22
N LYS A 166 -17.92 20.12 -22.92
CA LYS A 166 -19.38 20.20 -23.08
C LYS A 166 -20.05 20.99 -21.95
N TYR A 167 -19.59 22.23 -21.72
CA TYR A 167 -19.96 23.02 -20.54
C TYR A 167 -21.44 23.44 -20.48
N GLU A 168 -22.06 23.78 -21.61
CA GLU A 168 -23.49 24.16 -21.65
C GLU A 168 -24.39 22.96 -21.33
N LEU A 169 -24.11 21.79 -21.93
CA LEU A 169 -24.77 20.52 -21.60
C LEU A 169 -24.59 20.18 -20.11
N LEU A 170 -23.37 20.34 -19.58
CA LEU A 170 -23.09 20.14 -18.15
C LEU A 170 -23.92 21.06 -17.26
N LYS A 171 -24.04 22.34 -17.60
CA LYS A 171 -24.89 23.27 -16.86
C LYS A 171 -26.35 22.80 -16.83
N GLU A 172 -26.86 22.30 -17.94
CA GLU A 172 -28.23 21.80 -17.99
C GLU A 172 -28.42 20.60 -17.05
N ILE A 173 -27.54 19.59 -17.11
CA ILE A 173 -27.72 18.36 -16.31
C ILE A 173 -27.51 18.59 -14.79
N ILE A 174 -26.57 19.47 -14.39
CA ILE A 174 -26.33 19.72 -12.95
C ILE A 174 -27.44 20.56 -12.31
N TYR A 175 -28.24 21.29 -13.08
CA TYR A 175 -29.40 22.03 -12.57
C TYR A 175 -30.74 21.40 -12.95
N TRP A 176 -30.71 20.21 -13.54
CA TRP A 176 -31.94 19.51 -13.89
C TRP A 176 -32.65 19.03 -12.62
N THR A 177 -33.94 19.33 -12.53
CA THR A 177 -34.86 18.83 -11.51
C THR A 177 -36.29 18.83 -12.06
N ASN A 178 -37.14 17.99 -11.49
CA ASN A 178 -38.57 17.89 -11.83
C ASN A 178 -39.48 18.11 -10.59
N GLN A 179 -38.93 18.67 -9.51
CA GLN A 179 -39.62 18.86 -8.22
C GLN A 179 -39.46 20.30 -7.73
N GLU A 180 -40.41 20.75 -6.92
CA GLU A 180 -40.35 22.00 -6.15
C GLU A 180 -40.65 21.68 -4.67
N PRO A 181 -39.71 21.91 -3.72
CA PRO A 181 -38.37 22.48 -3.92
C PRO A 181 -37.45 21.59 -4.79
N PRO A 182 -36.47 22.18 -5.51
CA PRO A 182 -35.51 21.45 -6.33
C PRO A 182 -34.80 20.32 -5.58
N LYS A 183 -34.75 19.15 -6.20
CA LYS A 183 -34.00 17.97 -5.74
C LYS A 183 -33.07 17.45 -6.83
N TYR A 184 -31.79 17.32 -6.50
CA TYR A 184 -30.73 16.95 -7.45
C TYR A 184 -30.11 15.59 -7.12
N VAL A 185 -30.81 14.49 -7.41
CA VAL A 185 -30.39 13.17 -6.86
C VAL A 185 -29.14 12.55 -7.51
N LEU A 186 -28.70 13.05 -8.67
CA LEU A 186 -27.52 12.55 -9.39
C LEU A 186 -26.25 13.40 -9.17
N VAL A 187 -26.36 14.52 -8.46
CA VAL A 187 -25.24 15.39 -8.14
C VAL A 187 -25.30 15.82 -6.68
N PRO A 188 -24.18 15.97 -5.97
CA PRO A 188 -24.23 16.33 -4.57
C PRO A 188 -24.90 17.69 -4.31
N GLU A 189 -25.69 17.72 -3.24
CA GLU A 189 -26.36 18.92 -2.72
C GLU A 189 -25.64 19.53 -1.51
N ARG A 190 -24.51 18.94 -1.10
CA ARG A 190 -23.69 19.39 0.03
C ARG A 190 -22.20 19.21 -0.24
N MET A 191 -21.39 20.15 0.24
CA MET A 191 -19.92 20.04 0.18
C MET A 191 -19.40 18.78 0.88
N GLU A 192 -20.00 18.39 2.01
CA GLU A 192 -19.67 17.14 2.70
C GLU A 192 -19.67 15.91 1.77
N GLU A 193 -20.73 15.74 0.98
CA GLU A 193 -20.81 14.64 0.03
C GLU A 193 -19.75 14.80 -1.07
N ILE A 194 -19.56 16.01 -1.62
CA ILE A 194 -18.55 16.25 -2.66
C ILE A 194 -17.17 15.84 -2.18
N ILE A 195 -16.77 16.25 -0.98
CA ILE A 195 -15.47 15.89 -0.42
C ILE A 195 -15.38 14.37 -0.28
N LYS A 196 -16.39 13.70 0.29
CA LYS A 196 -16.42 12.23 0.38
C LYS A 196 -16.26 11.55 -0.99
N ARG A 197 -16.98 12.01 -2.02
CA ARG A 197 -16.86 11.50 -3.40
C ARG A 197 -15.47 11.75 -3.97
N TYR A 198 -14.95 12.97 -3.80
CA TYR A 198 -13.66 13.41 -4.31
C TYR A 198 -12.52 12.55 -3.74
N MET A 199 -12.54 12.32 -2.42
CA MET A 199 -11.56 11.45 -1.73
C MET A 199 -11.64 9.99 -2.18
N GLY A 200 -12.85 9.53 -2.53
CA GLY A 200 -13.10 8.19 -3.01
C GLY A 200 -12.49 7.89 -4.37
N ILE A 201 -12.30 8.90 -5.24
CA ILE A 201 -11.86 8.69 -6.63
C ILE A 201 -10.52 7.96 -6.69
N SER A 202 -9.50 8.46 -5.96
CA SER A 202 -8.15 7.91 -5.95
C SER A 202 -8.00 6.61 -5.15
N LYS A 203 -8.99 6.29 -4.30
CA LYS A 203 -9.01 5.01 -3.56
C LYS A 203 -9.49 3.84 -4.42
N LYS A 204 -10.25 4.11 -5.49
CA LYS A 204 -10.74 3.05 -6.40
C LYS A 204 -9.59 2.52 -7.25
N GLY A 205 -9.58 1.20 -7.46
CA GLY A 205 -8.53 0.55 -8.23
C GLY A 205 -7.24 0.32 -7.44
N ALA A 206 -6.71 1.34 -6.76
CA ALA A 206 -5.49 1.26 -5.94
C ALA A 206 -4.39 0.37 -6.59
N TYR A 207 -3.65 -0.41 -5.80
CA TYR A 207 -2.65 -1.36 -6.32
C TYR A 207 -3.26 -2.60 -7.01
N VAL A 208 -4.53 -2.92 -6.71
CA VAL A 208 -5.17 -4.18 -7.16
C VAL A 208 -5.64 -4.11 -8.61
N ASN A 209 -6.16 -2.96 -9.01
CA ASN A 209 -6.60 -2.68 -10.37
C ASN A 209 -6.22 -1.23 -10.76
N PRO A 210 -4.97 -1.00 -11.20
CA PRO A 210 -4.49 0.34 -11.56
C PRO A 210 -5.18 0.93 -12.80
N VAL A 211 -6.03 0.17 -13.49
CA VAL A 211 -6.78 0.57 -14.70
C VAL A 211 -8.29 0.54 -14.48
N TYR A 212 -8.73 0.72 -13.23
CA TYR A 212 -10.14 0.60 -12.82
C TYR A 212 -11.12 1.48 -13.60
N TYR A 213 -10.84 2.78 -13.73
CA TYR A 213 -11.67 3.72 -14.48
C TYR A 213 -11.49 3.55 -15.99
N GLU A 214 -10.29 3.24 -16.46
CA GLU A 214 -10.05 2.99 -17.89
C GLU A 214 -10.90 1.80 -18.39
N GLN A 215 -10.96 0.71 -17.63
CA GLN A 215 -11.75 -0.47 -17.99
C GLN A 215 -13.27 -0.20 -17.98
N ARG A 216 -13.75 0.61 -17.04
CA ARG A 216 -15.18 0.84 -16.82
C ARG A 216 -15.74 2.00 -17.64
N TYR A 217 -14.97 3.07 -17.73
CA TYR A 217 -15.39 4.38 -18.25
C TYR A 217 -14.33 4.95 -19.20
N PRO A 218 -13.97 4.24 -20.30
CA PRO A 218 -12.94 4.69 -21.21
C PRO A 218 -13.27 6.05 -21.83
N PHE A 219 -12.31 6.97 -21.79
CA PHE A 219 -12.41 8.27 -22.46
C PHE A 219 -11.86 8.17 -23.89
N PRO A 220 -12.47 8.85 -24.87
CA PRO A 220 -12.01 8.77 -26.24
C PRO A 220 -10.65 9.46 -26.39
N ARG A 221 -9.78 8.91 -27.24
CA ARG A 221 -8.45 9.47 -27.57
C ARG A 221 -7.49 9.59 -26.38
N ILE A 222 -7.71 8.81 -25.33
CA ILE A 222 -6.75 8.60 -24.25
C ILE A 222 -6.16 7.19 -24.42
N SER A 223 -4.83 7.09 -24.36
CA SER A 223 -4.13 5.80 -24.45
C SER A 223 -2.81 5.89 -23.67
N GLY A 224 -2.32 4.73 -23.21
CA GLY A 224 -1.05 4.60 -22.50
C GLY A 224 -1.20 4.39 -20.99
N VAL A 225 -0.07 4.18 -20.31
CA VAL A 225 0.01 3.71 -18.92
C VAL A 225 -0.64 4.68 -17.91
N ASN A 226 -0.80 5.96 -18.26
CA ASN A 226 -1.40 6.98 -17.38
C ASN A 226 -2.88 7.30 -17.72
N SER A 227 -3.54 6.48 -18.53
CA SER A 227 -4.92 6.74 -18.98
C SER A 227 -5.90 6.85 -17.80
N ASP A 228 -5.80 5.92 -16.85
CA ASP A 228 -6.62 5.91 -15.64
C ASP A 228 -6.46 7.19 -14.81
N GLY A 229 -5.22 7.63 -14.60
CA GLY A 229 -4.91 8.88 -13.88
C GLY A 229 -5.50 10.12 -14.55
N VAL A 230 -5.51 10.17 -15.89
CA VAL A 230 -6.15 11.27 -16.63
C VAL A 230 -7.67 11.24 -16.46
N ILE A 231 -8.30 10.06 -16.51
CA ILE A 231 -9.74 9.92 -16.28
C ILE A 231 -10.10 10.39 -14.87
N GLN A 232 -9.39 9.90 -13.84
CA GLN A 232 -9.57 10.32 -12.45
C GLN A 232 -9.45 11.84 -12.29
N MET A 233 -8.44 12.45 -12.92
CA MET A 233 -8.24 13.90 -12.90
C MET A 233 -9.47 14.66 -13.44
N TRP A 234 -10.07 14.20 -14.53
CA TRP A 234 -11.25 14.85 -15.11
C TRP A 234 -12.51 14.67 -14.27
N ILE A 235 -12.68 13.51 -13.63
CA ILE A 235 -13.75 13.30 -12.65
C ILE A 235 -13.58 14.26 -11.46
N LYS A 236 -12.36 14.37 -10.91
CA LYS A 236 -12.04 15.32 -9.82
C LYS A 236 -12.27 16.78 -10.22
N ARG A 237 -11.94 17.14 -11.46
CA ARG A 237 -12.24 18.47 -12.02
C ARG A 237 -13.74 18.75 -12.10
N TYR A 238 -14.53 17.77 -12.52
CA TYR A 238 -15.99 17.85 -12.49
C TYR A 238 -16.51 18.05 -11.06
N LEU A 239 -16.07 17.23 -10.10
CA LEU A 239 -16.44 17.37 -8.68
C LEU A 239 -16.02 18.72 -8.09
N SER A 240 -14.89 19.28 -8.51
CA SER A 240 -14.44 20.62 -8.12
C SER A 240 -15.38 21.73 -8.65
N MET A 241 -15.98 21.54 -9.83
CA MET A 241 -17.02 22.43 -10.34
C MET A 241 -18.31 22.28 -9.53
N LEU A 242 -18.69 21.04 -9.16
CA LEU A 242 -19.83 20.80 -8.26
C LEU A 242 -19.60 21.41 -6.87
N PHE A 243 -18.35 21.49 -6.39
CA PHE A 243 -18.01 22.18 -5.15
C PHE A 243 -18.35 23.67 -5.23
N LEU A 244 -18.03 24.31 -6.35
CA LEU A 244 -18.40 25.71 -6.59
C LEU A 244 -19.92 25.90 -6.81
N ARG A 245 -20.60 24.92 -7.42
CA ARG A 245 -22.05 24.94 -7.61
C ARG A 245 -22.80 25.08 -6.29
N GLN A 246 -22.29 24.56 -5.18
CA GLN A 246 -22.94 24.63 -3.87
C GLN A 246 -23.27 26.07 -3.42
N TYR A 247 -22.51 27.07 -3.89
CA TYR A 247 -22.77 28.48 -3.60
C TYR A 247 -24.08 29.03 -4.20
N THR A 248 -24.64 28.32 -5.18
CA THR A 248 -25.89 28.68 -5.89
C THR A 248 -27.13 28.05 -5.26
N LEU A 249 -26.94 26.99 -4.45
CA LEU A 249 -28.03 26.22 -3.88
C LEU A 249 -28.64 26.99 -2.70
N HIS A 250 -29.96 26.86 -2.57
CA HIS A 250 -30.71 27.42 -1.47
C HIS A 250 -30.84 26.39 -0.36
N SER A 251 -30.68 26.81 0.89
CA SER A 251 -30.97 25.97 2.05
C SER A 251 -32.47 26.03 2.32
N TYR A 252 -33.19 24.97 1.95
CA TYR A 252 -34.65 24.87 2.18
C TYR A 252 -34.98 24.36 3.59
N TYR A 253 -34.03 23.71 4.28
CA TYR A 253 -34.22 23.12 5.61
C TYR A 253 -33.06 23.50 6.54
N ILE A 254 -33.35 23.65 7.84
CA ILE A 254 -32.39 24.09 8.88
C ILE A 254 -31.09 23.27 8.90
N HIS A 255 -31.16 21.97 8.62
CA HIS A 255 -30.02 21.06 8.60
C HIS A 255 -29.44 20.81 7.19
N SER A 256 -29.74 21.67 6.22
CA SER A 256 -29.37 21.49 4.81
C SER A 256 -28.49 22.62 4.28
N ASP A 257 -27.50 23.06 5.06
CA ASP A 257 -26.50 24.01 4.57
C ASP A 257 -25.62 23.36 3.47
N PRO A 258 -25.70 23.83 2.21
CA PRO A 258 -24.90 23.28 1.12
C PRO A 258 -23.39 23.46 1.30
N LEU A 259 -22.97 24.46 2.10
CA LEU A 259 -21.56 24.78 2.32
C LEU A 259 -20.94 24.05 3.52
N ASN A 260 -21.71 23.19 4.19
CA ASN A 260 -21.20 22.45 5.34
C ASN A 260 -20.08 21.48 4.92
N MET A 261 -18.93 21.60 5.57
CA MET A 261 -17.74 20.77 5.32
C MET A 261 -17.79 19.50 6.16
N PRO A 262 -17.17 18.38 5.71
CA PRO A 262 -17.11 17.16 6.50
C PRO A 262 -16.21 17.32 7.72
N THR A 263 -16.43 16.46 8.71
CA THR A 263 -15.46 16.29 9.80
C THR A 263 -14.20 15.57 9.31
N PRO A 264 -13.01 15.91 9.85
CA PRO A 264 -11.78 15.18 9.56
C PRO A 264 -11.91 13.67 9.84
N PRO A 265 -11.30 12.80 9.00
CA PRO A 265 -11.29 11.36 9.25
C PRO A 265 -10.56 11.04 10.56
N ASN A 266 -10.66 9.79 11.01
CA ASN A 266 -10.05 9.35 12.26
C ASN A 266 -8.72 8.61 12.06
N ASN A 267 -8.50 7.95 10.92
CA ASN A 267 -7.28 7.18 10.63
C ASN A 267 -6.14 8.09 10.10
N LEU A 268 -4.89 7.85 10.52
CA LEU A 268 -3.75 8.72 10.13
C LEU A 268 -3.46 8.65 8.62
N GLY A 269 -3.48 7.45 8.04
CA GLY A 269 -3.34 7.26 6.59
C GLY A 269 -4.44 7.98 5.80
N GLU A 270 -5.70 7.93 6.27
CA GLU A 270 -6.78 8.70 5.66
C GLU A 270 -6.63 10.21 5.80
N MET A 271 -6.17 10.71 6.96
CA MET A 271 -5.89 12.14 7.15
C MET A 271 -4.82 12.63 6.18
N LYS A 272 -3.73 11.87 6.00
CA LYS A 272 -2.66 12.19 5.04
C LYS A 272 -3.21 12.24 3.61
N HIS A 273 -3.96 11.20 3.21
CA HIS A 273 -4.64 11.16 1.91
C HIS A 273 -5.55 12.38 1.69
N TRP A 274 -6.39 12.71 2.68
CA TRP A 274 -7.28 13.87 2.58
C TRP A 274 -6.49 15.18 2.42
N ASN A 275 -5.40 15.35 3.16
CA ASN A 275 -4.57 16.55 3.06
C ASN A 275 -3.96 16.75 1.67
N GLU A 276 -3.46 15.67 1.05
CA GLU A 276 -2.92 15.68 -0.32
C GLU A 276 -4.04 16.01 -1.33
N GLU A 277 -5.17 15.32 -1.24
CA GLU A 277 -6.31 15.52 -2.14
C GLU A 277 -6.96 16.90 -2.02
N LEU A 278 -7.04 17.46 -0.80
CA LEU A 278 -7.54 18.82 -0.58
C LEU A 278 -6.63 19.87 -1.19
N ASP A 279 -5.32 19.61 -1.32
CA ASP A 279 -4.41 20.51 -2.03
C ASP A 279 -4.73 20.54 -3.54
N TYR A 280 -4.93 19.38 -4.15
CA TYR A 280 -5.38 19.28 -5.55
C TYR A 280 -6.75 19.93 -5.78
N LEU A 281 -7.71 19.72 -4.87
CA LEU A 281 -9.02 20.38 -4.92
C LEU A 281 -8.85 21.90 -4.88
N ASN A 282 -8.04 22.41 -3.95
CA ASN A 282 -7.76 23.84 -3.82
C ASN A 282 -7.12 24.41 -5.10
N TYR A 283 -6.21 23.65 -5.73
CA TYR A 283 -5.61 24.02 -7.01
C TYR A 283 -6.66 24.16 -8.12
N TYR A 284 -7.56 23.18 -8.30
CA TYR A 284 -8.61 23.25 -9.32
C TYR A 284 -9.61 24.37 -9.04
N VAL A 285 -10.05 24.51 -7.79
CA VAL A 285 -10.96 25.58 -7.36
C VAL A 285 -10.34 26.96 -7.64
N LYS A 286 -9.08 27.19 -7.29
CA LYS A 286 -8.36 28.44 -7.62
C LYS A 286 -8.29 28.66 -9.13
N GLY A 287 -8.05 27.61 -9.90
CA GLY A 287 -8.04 27.66 -11.36
C GLY A 287 -9.38 28.11 -11.94
N TYR A 288 -10.49 27.53 -11.47
CA TYR A 288 -11.83 27.90 -11.92
C TYR A 288 -12.23 29.32 -11.50
N LEU A 289 -11.91 29.73 -10.27
CA LEU A 289 -12.18 31.10 -9.79
C LEU A 289 -11.52 32.19 -10.66
N LYS A 290 -10.37 31.88 -11.28
CA LYS A 290 -9.68 32.76 -12.23
C LYS A 290 -10.28 32.70 -13.65
N ASN A 291 -10.92 31.59 -14.03
CA ASN A 291 -11.45 31.38 -15.37
C ASN A 291 -12.90 31.85 -15.50
N LYS A 292 -13.08 33.15 -15.79
CA LYS A 292 -14.40 33.78 -15.96
C LYS A 292 -15.24 33.14 -17.07
N LYS A 293 -14.61 32.60 -18.13
CA LYS A 293 -15.33 31.97 -19.26
C LYS A 293 -16.01 30.69 -18.82
N ILE A 294 -15.27 29.78 -18.17
CA ILE A 294 -15.84 28.54 -17.65
C ILE A 294 -16.91 28.85 -16.61
N LEU A 295 -16.63 29.71 -15.62
CA LEU A 295 -17.64 30.08 -14.63
C LEU A 295 -18.92 30.64 -15.25
N LYS A 296 -18.81 31.46 -16.30
CA LYS A 296 -19.99 31.97 -17.02
C LYS A 296 -20.81 30.84 -17.63
N ASN A 297 -20.17 29.87 -18.29
CA ASN A 297 -20.85 28.71 -18.89
C ASN A 297 -21.58 27.84 -17.86
N PHE A 298 -21.15 27.86 -16.59
CA PHE A 298 -21.83 27.15 -15.48
C PHE A 298 -22.83 28.02 -14.69
N GLY A 299 -23.05 29.28 -15.08
CA GLY A 299 -23.91 30.21 -14.32
C GLY A 299 -23.27 30.71 -13.01
N LEU A 300 -21.95 30.60 -12.86
CA LEU A 300 -21.17 30.90 -11.65
C LEU A 300 -20.29 32.14 -11.78
N LYS A 301 -20.52 33.00 -12.79
CA LYS A 301 -19.65 34.15 -13.13
C LYS A 301 -19.33 35.03 -11.91
N TYR A 302 -20.29 35.22 -11.01
CA TYR A 302 -20.16 36.06 -9.83
C TYR A 302 -19.11 35.56 -8.82
N LEU A 303 -18.82 34.25 -8.79
CA LEU A 303 -17.78 33.68 -7.93
C LEU A 303 -16.36 34.18 -8.29
N SER A 304 -16.18 34.73 -9.49
CA SER A 304 -14.91 35.38 -9.87
C SER A 304 -14.67 36.71 -9.16
N ASP A 305 -15.70 37.32 -8.56
CA ASP A 305 -15.57 38.55 -7.78
C ASP A 305 -15.42 38.24 -6.28
N LYS A 306 -14.23 38.54 -5.74
CA LYS A 306 -13.93 38.37 -4.31
C LYS A 306 -14.88 39.17 -3.40
N LYS A 307 -15.48 40.27 -3.87
CA LYS A 307 -16.44 41.07 -3.09
C LYS A 307 -17.79 40.38 -2.94
N TRP A 308 -18.17 39.49 -3.86
CA TRP A 308 -19.44 38.77 -3.82
C TRP A 308 -19.59 37.94 -2.55
N PHE A 309 -18.52 37.25 -2.13
CA PHE A 309 -18.49 36.42 -0.91
C PHE A 309 -18.83 37.24 0.35
N LYS A 310 -18.18 38.40 0.52
CA LYS A 310 -18.46 39.32 1.64
C LYS A 310 -19.89 39.84 1.61
N LYS A 311 -20.38 40.26 0.44
CA LYS A 311 -21.75 40.80 0.26
C LYS A 311 -22.83 39.77 0.62
N ASN A 312 -22.58 38.50 0.33
CA ASN A 312 -23.54 37.41 0.60
C ASN A 312 -23.26 36.67 1.92
N GLN A 313 -22.35 37.17 2.76
CA GLN A 313 -21.97 36.55 4.03
C GLN A 313 -21.54 35.08 3.88
N LYS A 314 -20.90 34.73 2.77
CA LYS A 314 -20.40 33.38 2.48
C LYS A 314 -18.88 33.36 2.54
N GLU A 315 -18.31 32.35 3.20
CA GLU A 315 -16.87 32.12 3.22
C GLU A 315 -16.37 31.73 1.81
N LYS A 316 -15.12 32.07 1.46
CA LYS A 316 -14.59 31.74 0.13
C LYS A 316 -14.30 30.24 0.01
N PRO A 317 -14.43 29.66 -1.19
CA PRO A 317 -14.16 28.24 -1.43
C PRO A 317 -12.77 27.80 -0.93
N THR A 318 -11.75 28.62 -1.17
CA THR A 318 -10.37 28.33 -0.76
C THR A 318 -10.17 28.40 0.74
N ASP A 319 -10.92 29.26 1.42
CA ASP A 319 -10.80 29.48 2.87
C ASP A 319 -11.43 28.29 3.60
N LEU A 320 -12.58 27.79 3.13
CA LEU A 320 -13.21 26.54 3.60
C LEU A 320 -12.26 25.34 3.47
N ILE A 321 -11.62 25.16 2.31
CA ILE A 321 -10.67 24.05 2.09
C ILE A 321 -9.46 24.17 3.03
N ASN A 322 -8.90 25.38 3.17
CA ASN A 322 -7.74 25.60 4.03
C ASN A 322 -8.08 25.39 5.52
N LYS A 323 -9.30 25.76 5.96
CA LYS A 323 -9.78 25.53 7.32
C LYS A 323 -9.88 24.03 7.61
N LEU A 324 -10.50 23.26 6.71
CA LEU A 324 -10.57 21.80 6.87
C LEU A 324 -9.17 21.16 6.90
N ARG A 325 -8.23 21.60 6.05
CA ARG A 325 -6.84 21.12 6.09
C ARG A 325 -6.15 21.44 7.42
N LYS A 326 -6.38 22.65 7.95
CA LYS A 326 -5.84 23.04 9.25
C LYS A 326 -6.38 22.14 10.37
N GLU A 327 -7.69 21.89 10.39
CA GLU A 327 -8.32 20.97 11.36
C GLU A 327 -7.78 19.54 11.23
N ILE A 328 -7.55 19.04 10.00
CA ILE A 328 -6.92 17.74 9.77
C ILE A 328 -5.50 17.71 10.31
N ASN A 329 -4.68 18.73 10.03
CA ASN A 329 -3.29 18.80 10.50
C ASN A 329 -3.20 18.85 12.03
N GLU A 330 -4.02 19.67 12.68
CA GLU A 330 -4.05 19.77 14.14
C GLU A 330 -4.41 18.41 14.77
N LYS A 331 -5.45 17.76 14.26
CA LYS A 331 -5.87 16.42 14.71
C LYS A 331 -4.86 15.33 14.39
N PHE A 332 -4.16 15.44 13.26
CA PHE A 332 -3.10 14.51 12.85
C PHE A 332 -1.92 14.56 13.84
N GLU A 333 -1.44 15.75 14.15
CA GLU A 333 -0.34 15.96 15.10
C GLU A 333 -0.72 15.53 16.52
N GLU A 334 -1.91 15.91 16.99
CA GLU A 334 -2.43 15.48 18.29
C GLU A 334 -2.46 13.95 18.40
N LYS A 335 -2.96 13.28 17.36
CA LYS A 335 -3.06 11.82 17.35
C LYS A 335 -1.71 11.14 17.24
N LYS A 336 -0.79 11.68 16.43
CA LYS A 336 0.59 11.17 16.31
C LYS A 336 1.35 11.28 17.64
N HIS A 337 1.12 12.37 18.38
CA HIS A 337 1.70 12.60 19.70
C HIS A 337 1.13 11.65 20.76
N ASN A 338 -0.20 11.51 20.81
CA ASN A 338 -0.90 10.80 21.88
C ASN A 338 -1.04 9.28 21.66
N GLN A 339 -0.69 8.76 20.49
CA GLN A 339 -0.75 7.31 20.25
C GLN A 339 0.25 6.56 21.14
N GLU A 340 -0.20 5.40 21.63
CA GLU A 340 0.63 4.46 22.38
C GLU A 340 1.28 3.44 21.46
N ILE A 341 2.33 2.80 21.97
CA ILE A 341 2.92 1.61 21.34
C ILE A 341 1.88 0.50 21.38
N ASP A 342 1.63 -0.11 20.23
CA ASP A 342 0.72 -1.22 20.10
C ASP A 342 1.32 -2.50 20.71
N ARG A 343 0.51 -3.23 21.46
CA ARG A 343 0.97 -4.42 22.18
C ARG A 343 1.29 -5.58 21.25
N ASP A 344 0.52 -5.75 20.17
CA ASP A 344 0.73 -6.84 19.22
C ASP A 344 2.01 -6.58 18.43
N ILE A 345 2.26 -5.33 18.01
CA ILE A 345 3.52 -4.94 17.35
C ILE A 345 4.72 -5.12 18.30
N LEU A 346 4.59 -4.75 19.58
CA LEU A 346 5.66 -4.98 20.57
C LEU A 346 5.97 -6.47 20.75
N ASN A 347 4.94 -7.31 20.81
CA ASN A 347 5.11 -8.77 20.91
C ASN A 347 5.74 -9.35 19.64
N GLU A 348 5.34 -8.86 18.47
CA GLU A 348 5.92 -9.26 17.19
C GLU A 348 7.42 -8.90 17.11
N PHE A 349 7.78 -7.68 17.54
CA PHE A 349 9.18 -7.27 17.69
C PHE A 349 9.98 -8.23 18.59
N LYS A 350 9.45 -8.59 19.76
CA LYS A 350 10.12 -9.54 20.68
C LYS A 350 10.28 -10.93 20.05
N ASN A 351 9.23 -11.45 19.42
CA ASN A 351 9.26 -12.76 18.75
C ASN A 351 10.26 -12.79 17.59
N LYS A 352 10.28 -11.75 16.76
CA LYS A 352 11.23 -11.63 15.65
C LYS A 352 12.66 -11.47 16.15
N THR A 353 12.88 -10.65 17.17
CA THR A 353 14.18 -10.50 17.83
C THR A 353 14.71 -11.85 18.31
N ASN A 354 13.88 -12.62 19.02
CA ASN A 354 14.25 -13.95 19.49
C ASN A 354 14.66 -14.86 18.32
N ARG A 355 13.81 -14.97 17.29
CA ARG A 355 14.06 -15.81 16.12
C ARG A 355 15.36 -15.44 15.40
N ILE A 356 15.61 -14.14 15.21
CA ILE A 356 16.80 -13.63 14.52
C ILE A 356 18.07 -13.98 15.30
N LEU A 357 18.09 -13.71 16.61
CA LEU A 357 19.26 -13.93 17.44
C LEU A 357 19.51 -15.43 17.72
N ILE A 358 18.46 -16.22 17.96
CA ILE A 358 18.59 -17.68 18.08
C ILE A 358 19.24 -18.24 16.82
N LYS A 359 18.70 -17.90 15.64
CA LYS A 359 19.26 -18.36 14.36
C LYS A 359 20.71 -17.93 14.21
N ALA A 360 21.07 -16.71 14.60
CA ALA A 360 22.44 -16.24 14.56
C ALA A 360 23.34 -17.07 15.48
N PHE A 361 22.97 -17.25 16.75
CA PHE A 361 23.73 -18.07 17.70
C PHE A 361 23.91 -19.51 17.24
N ASP A 362 22.85 -20.14 16.72
CA ASP A 362 22.90 -21.52 16.23
C ASP A 362 23.82 -21.67 15.01
N SER A 363 23.80 -20.69 14.10
CA SER A 363 24.63 -20.70 12.89
C SER A 363 26.14 -20.72 13.18
N TYR A 364 26.56 -20.29 14.36
CA TYR A 364 27.97 -20.31 14.79
C TYR A 364 28.23 -21.28 15.95
N SER A 365 27.22 -22.01 16.44
CA SER A 365 27.33 -22.85 17.64
C SER A 365 28.46 -23.89 17.56
N HIS A 366 28.66 -24.49 16.39
CA HIS A 366 29.72 -25.47 16.13
C HIS A 366 31.14 -24.90 16.22
N LEU A 367 31.31 -23.58 16.10
CA LEU A 367 32.60 -22.92 16.34
C LEU A 367 32.93 -22.88 17.84
N PHE A 368 31.90 -22.89 18.69
CA PHE A 368 32.01 -22.61 20.11
C PHE A 368 31.94 -23.88 21.00
N CYS A 369 32.55 -24.97 20.55
CA CYS A 369 32.53 -26.25 21.28
C CYS A 369 33.67 -26.41 22.30
N GLY A 370 34.57 -25.44 22.44
CA GLY A 370 35.63 -25.52 23.44
C GLY A 370 35.10 -25.42 24.86
N ASN A 371 35.85 -25.97 25.82
CA ASN A 371 35.58 -25.76 27.24
C ASN A 371 36.78 -25.04 27.88
N MET A 372 36.69 -23.71 28.00
CA MET A 372 37.77 -22.88 28.54
C MET A 372 37.43 -22.34 29.92
N GLU A 373 38.01 -22.96 30.94
CA GLU A 373 37.87 -22.53 32.34
C GLU A 373 39.02 -21.64 32.81
N SER A 374 40.20 -21.69 32.17
CA SER A 374 41.38 -20.88 32.53
C SER A 374 42.28 -20.54 31.33
N ASN A 375 43.14 -19.52 31.48
CA ASN A 375 44.10 -19.05 30.45
C ASN A 375 43.47 -18.62 29.10
N TYR A 376 42.31 -17.96 29.17
CA TYR A 376 41.60 -17.41 28.00
C TYR A 376 41.65 -15.88 27.97
N ARG A 377 41.27 -15.32 26.82
CA ARG A 377 40.90 -13.91 26.61
C ARG A 377 39.43 -13.82 26.25
N SER A 378 38.79 -12.72 26.62
CA SER A 378 37.36 -12.49 26.41
C SER A 378 37.11 -11.39 25.39
N LEU A 379 36.09 -11.58 24.56
CA LEU A 379 35.46 -10.55 23.75
C LEU A 379 33.99 -10.48 24.13
N PHE A 380 33.51 -9.29 24.43
CA PHE A 380 32.12 -9.07 24.80
C PHE A 380 31.34 -8.47 23.64
N ILE A 381 30.15 -8.98 23.42
CA ILE A 381 29.21 -8.55 22.40
C ILE A 381 27.97 -8.04 23.13
N GLY A 382 27.74 -6.74 22.99
CA GLY A 382 26.64 -6.03 23.63
C GLY A 382 25.39 -5.96 22.76
N GLY A 383 24.30 -5.53 23.40
CA GLY A 383 23.09 -5.15 22.70
C GLY A 383 23.20 -3.84 21.90
N ARG A 384 22.13 -3.51 21.17
CA ARG A 384 22.01 -2.28 20.38
C ARG A 384 20.73 -1.53 20.73
N TYR A 385 20.82 -0.21 20.69
CA TYR A 385 19.70 0.71 20.92
C TYR A 385 19.59 1.69 19.76
N GLN A 386 18.40 1.88 19.23
CA GLN A 386 18.19 2.76 18.08
C GLN A 386 16.94 3.62 18.27
N VAL A 387 17.06 4.91 17.99
CA VAL A 387 15.94 5.85 17.97
C VAL A 387 15.20 5.74 16.65
N MET A 388 13.88 5.59 16.72
CA MET A 388 13.00 5.37 15.57
C MET A 388 11.68 6.13 15.71
N GLU A 389 10.96 6.33 14.61
CA GLU A 389 9.63 6.96 14.63
C GLU A 389 8.62 6.08 15.41
N LYS A 390 7.93 6.67 16.39
CA LYS A 390 6.89 5.99 17.17
C LYS A 390 5.75 5.45 16.30
N ALA A 391 5.44 6.16 15.21
CA ALA A 391 4.39 5.77 14.29
C ALA A 391 4.60 4.38 13.67
N GLY A 392 5.85 3.88 13.60
CA GLY A 392 6.14 2.52 13.15
C GLY A 392 5.77 1.41 14.15
N PHE A 393 5.40 1.77 15.37
CA PHE A 393 5.08 0.85 16.46
C PHE A 393 3.68 1.07 17.05
N ALA A 394 2.85 1.89 16.40
CA ALA A 394 1.48 2.15 16.79
C ALA A 394 0.49 1.44 15.84
N ALA A 395 -0.72 1.14 16.31
CA ALA A 395 -1.74 0.46 15.52
C ALA A 395 -2.25 1.31 14.33
N ASN A 396 -2.34 2.63 14.53
CA ASN A 396 -2.87 3.55 13.54
C ASN A 396 -1.73 4.25 12.81
N GLN A 397 -1.18 3.59 11.80
CA GLN A 397 -0.02 4.08 11.05
C GLN A 397 -0.41 5.02 9.90
N GLU A 398 0.44 6.01 9.62
CA GLU A 398 0.30 6.93 8.47
C GLU A 398 0.77 6.28 7.14
N MET A 399 1.67 5.31 7.24
CA MET A 399 2.25 4.53 6.14
C MET A 399 2.78 3.20 6.69
N THR A 400 3.15 2.27 5.81
CA THR A 400 3.81 1.01 6.21
C THR A 400 5.25 1.28 6.63
N TYR A 401 5.64 0.82 7.82
CA TYR A 401 7.02 0.87 8.30
C TYR A 401 7.67 -0.51 8.14
N ILE A 402 8.51 -0.65 7.13
CA ILE A 402 9.18 -1.92 6.80
C ILE A 402 10.37 -2.13 7.73
N ASN A 403 10.52 -3.35 8.27
CA ASN A 403 11.64 -3.81 9.11
C ASN A 403 11.85 -3.00 10.40
N SER A 404 10.90 -2.17 10.82
CA SER A 404 11.02 -1.40 12.06
C SER A 404 11.21 -2.32 13.28
N ASP A 405 10.62 -3.51 13.20
CA ASP A 405 10.62 -4.54 14.23
C ASP A 405 11.76 -5.59 14.09
N THR A 406 12.62 -5.50 13.08
CA THR A 406 13.76 -6.42 12.90
C THR A 406 15.12 -5.74 12.88
N VAL A 407 15.20 -4.50 12.39
CA VAL A 407 16.47 -3.84 12.06
C VAL A 407 17.48 -3.81 13.21
N VAL A 408 17.03 -3.63 14.45
CA VAL A 408 17.91 -3.59 15.63
C VAL A 408 18.47 -4.98 15.93
N ALA A 409 17.63 -6.02 15.91
CA ALA A 409 18.06 -7.40 16.13
C ALA A 409 18.97 -7.91 15.02
N GLU A 410 18.69 -7.55 13.76
CA GLU A 410 19.56 -7.85 12.61
C GLU A 410 20.93 -7.19 12.77
N GLY A 411 20.97 -5.95 13.27
CA GLY A 411 22.21 -5.27 13.60
C GLY A 411 23.04 -6.02 14.64
N VAL A 412 22.42 -6.49 15.72
CA VAL A 412 23.10 -7.29 16.76
C VAL A 412 23.55 -8.64 16.20
N ALA A 413 22.73 -9.33 15.40
CA ALA A 413 23.08 -10.60 14.78
C ALA A 413 24.28 -10.48 13.83
N LEU A 414 24.34 -9.39 13.05
CA LEU A 414 25.44 -9.12 12.14
C LEU A 414 26.75 -8.87 12.90
N GLU A 415 26.69 -8.06 13.97
CA GLU A 415 27.83 -7.80 14.84
C GLU A 415 28.30 -9.10 15.52
N PHE A 416 27.37 -9.91 16.02
CA PHE A 416 27.67 -11.22 16.57
C PHE A 416 28.44 -12.12 15.61
N GLY A 417 27.95 -12.27 14.37
CA GLY A 417 28.61 -13.10 13.37
C GLY A 417 30.01 -12.59 12.98
N ASN A 418 30.16 -11.27 12.85
CA ASN A 418 31.46 -10.65 12.54
C ASN A 418 32.48 -10.86 13.67
N ILE A 419 32.11 -10.60 14.92
CA ILE A 419 33.00 -10.75 16.07
C ILE A 419 33.35 -12.23 16.28
N SER A 420 32.36 -13.12 16.14
CA SER A 420 32.53 -14.58 16.23
C SER A 420 33.65 -15.09 15.34
N LEU A 421 33.65 -14.65 14.08
CA LEU A 421 34.67 -15.06 13.12
C LEU A 421 36.00 -14.34 13.32
N ASN A 422 35.98 -13.07 13.72
CA ASN A 422 37.20 -12.31 14.01
C ASN A 422 38.00 -12.92 15.16
N THR A 423 37.38 -13.70 16.04
CA THR A 423 38.09 -14.47 17.08
C THR A 423 39.18 -15.36 16.48
N LEU A 424 38.93 -16.01 15.34
CA LEU A 424 39.92 -16.86 14.65
C LEU A 424 41.15 -16.05 14.20
N VAL A 425 40.95 -14.79 13.79
CA VAL A 425 42.05 -13.87 13.42
C VAL A 425 42.83 -13.42 14.67
N LEU A 426 42.11 -13.17 15.77
CA LEU A 426 42.70 -12.74 17.04
C LEU A 426 43.51 -13.83 17.75
N MET A 427 43.35 -15.09 17.34
CA MET A 427 44.25 -16.19 17.72
C MET A 427 45.63 -16.08 17.05
N HIS A 428 45.83 -15.10 16.16
CA HIS A 428 47.08 -14.85 15.42
C HIS A 428 47.56 -16.06 14.62
N PRO A 429 46.73 -16.57 13.69
CA PRO A 429 47.07 -17.77 12.97
C PRO A 429 48.27 -17.58 12.05
N GLN A 430 49.09 -18.63 11.89
CA GLN A 430 50.08 -18.67 10.84
C GLN A 430 49.36 -18.77 9.48
N LYS A 431 49.51 -17.74 8.66
CA LYS A 431 48.71 -17.56 7.44
C LYS A 431 49.48 -17.95 6.18
N TYR A 432 48.84 -18.78 5.36
CA TYR A 432 49.30 -19.15 4.02
C TYR A 432 48.21 -18.83 2.99
N ILE A 433 48.61 -18.25 1.86
CA ILE A 433 47.71 -17.98 0.73
C ILE A 433 48.08 -18.94 -0.39
N LEU A 434 47.16 -19.82 -0.76
CA LEU A 434 47.41 -20.93 -1.69
C LEU A 434 46.46 -20.88 -2.88
N LYS A 435 46.88 -21.47 -4.00
CA LYS A 435 45.96 -21.74 -5.12
C LYS A 435 44.90 -22.76 -4.71
N GLU A 436 43.71 -22.66 -5.29
CA GLU A 436 42.60 -23.59 -5.05
C GLU A 436 43.01 -25.07 -5.17
N GLU A 437 43.77 -25.41 -6.20
CA GLU A 437 44.25 -26.77 -6.50
C GLU A 437 45.21 -27.37 -5.46
N ASP A 438 45.77 -26.56 -4.58
CA ASP A 438 46.78 -26.97 -3.59
C ASP A 438 46.26 -26.99 -2.15
N ILE A 439 45.02 -26.54 -1.91
CA ILE A 439 44.46 -26.42 -0.55
C ILE A 439 44.40 -27.77 0.17
N PHE A 440 43.78 -28.79 -0.42
CA PHE A 440 43.65 -30.10 0.23
C PHE A 440 45.00 -30.83 0.31
N LYS A 441 45.90 -30.63 -0.66
CA LYS A 441 47.29 -31.13 -0.59
C LYS A 441 48.04 -30.50 0.58
N ALA A 442 47.80 -29.21 0.85
CA ALA A 442 48.38 -28.53 2.00
C ALA A 442 47.84 -29.09 3.31
N ILE A 443 46.54 -29.40 3.38
CA ILE A 443 45.93 -30.08 4.54
C ILE A 443 46.57 -31.45 4.77
N ASP A 444 46.79 -32.24 3.70
CA ASP A 444 47.44 -33.56 3.82
C ASP A 444 48.88 -33.45 4.35
N LYS A 445 49.65 -32.46 3.87
CA LYS A 445 51.05 -32.26 4.27
C LYS A 445 51.21 -31.97 5.76
N LEU A 446 50.18 -31.42 6.38
CA LEU A 446 50.20 -31.09 7.79
C LEU A 446 50.22 -32.33 8.70
N ASN A 447 49.78 -33.51 8.24
CA ASN A 447 49.68 -34.74 9.05
C ASN A 447 48.81 -34.54 10.31
N LEU A 448 47.57 -34.11 10.11
CA LEU A 448 46.59 -33.86 11.18
C LEU A 448 46.09 -35.16 11.82
N ASP A 449 45.96 -35.16 13.16
CA ASP A 449 45.30 -36.22 13.92
C ASP A 449 43.78 -36.00 13.96
N PRO A 450 42.95 -36.91 13.40
CA PRO A 450 41.49 -36.77 13.41
C PRO A 450 40.84 -36.73 14.80
N SER A 451 41.53 -37.19 15.84
CA SER A 451 41.06 -37.19 17.23
C SER A 451 41.44 -35.93 18.02
N GLU A 452 42.44 -35.17 17.55
CA GLU A 452 42.88 -33.93 18.20
C GLU A 452 42.56 -32.67 17.41
N HIS A 453 42.47 -32.75 16.08
CA HIS A 453 42.39 -31.58 15.20
C HIS A 453 41.01 -31.41 14.58
N VAL A 454 40.67 -30.15 14.33
CA VAL A 454 39.46 -29.74 13.63
C VAL A 454 39.80 -28.72 12.55
N ILE A 455 39.03 -28.74 11.48
CA ILE A 455 39.11 -27.76 10.40
C ILE A 455 37.88 -26.86 10.50
N VAL A 456 38.05 -25.55 10.49
CA VAL A 456 36.96 -24.58 10.40
C VAL A 456 37.00 -23.94 9.02
N ALA A 457 36.04 -24.27 8.16
CA ALA A 457 35.92 -23.70 6.82
C ALA A 457 35.01 -22.46 6.88
N VAL A 458 35.53 -21.29 6.53
CA VAL A 458 34.80 -20.02 6.63
C VAL A 458 34.60 -19.41 5.24
N GLY A 459 33.35 -19.30 4.80
CA GLY A 459 32.99 -18.73 3.51
C GLY A 459 33.58 -19.52 2.33
N VAL A 460 33.72 -20.84 2.50
CA VAL A 460 34.20 -21.77 1.47
C VAL A 460 33.02 -22.57 0.94
N ASN A 461 32.86 -22.65 -0.38
CA ASN A 461 31.84 -23.49 -0.99
C ASN A 461 32.26 -24.97 -0.94
N MET A 462 31.97 -25.65 0.17
CA MET A 462 32.32 -27.06 0.36
C MET A 462 31.65 -28.00 -0.67
N SER A 463 30.44 -27.65 -1.12
CA SER A 463 29.73 -28.42 -2.16
C SER A 463 30.46 -28.39 -3.50
N TYR A 464 31.09 -27.27 -3.87
CA TYR A 464 31.91 -27.17 -5.07
C TYR A 464 33.11 -28.14 -5.01
N PHE A 465 33.81 -28.20 -3.89
CA PHE A 465 34.92 -29.15 -3.72
C PHE A 465 34.47 -30.61 -3.71
N LEU A 466 33.28 -30.90 -3.20
CA LEU A 466 32.69 -32.24 -3.29
C LEU A 466 32.45 -32.64 -4.77
N MET A 467 31.96 -31.72 -5.59
CA MET A 467 31.76 -31.95 -7.04
C MET A 467 33.07 -32.17 -7.81
N LEU A 468 34.18 -31.60 -7.33
CA LEU A 468 35.52 -31.85 -7.88
C LEU A 468 36.09 -33.24 -7.53
N ASN A 469 35.34 -34.08 -6.81
CA ASN A 469 35.74 -35.43 -6.38
C ASN A 469 37.05 -35.44 -5.59
N ILE A 470 37.24 -34.46 -4.69
CA ILE A 470 38.38 -34.44 -3.77
C ILE A 470 38.35 -35.73 -2.92
N GLN A 471 39.39 -36.57 -3.06
CA GLN A 471 39.50 -37.83 -2.33
C GLN A 471 39.55 -37.55 -0.82
N GLY A 472 38.74 -38.27 -0.04
CA GLY A 472 38.69 -38.11 1.41
C GLY A 472 37.70 -37.07 1.93
N LEU A 473 37.18 -36.17 1.07
CA LEU A 473 36.13 -35.21 1.42
C LEU A 473 34.75 -35.90 1.35
N LYS A 474 33.97 -35.81 2.42
CA LYS A 474 32.62 -36.37 2.51
C LYS A 474 31.68 -35.43 3.27
N GLN A 475 30.40 -35.51 2.91
CA GLN A 475 29.30 -34.88 3.65
C GLN A 475 28.41 -35.99 4.22
N GLU A 476 28.23 -35.98 5.54
CA GLU A 476 27.40 -36.94 6.28
C GLU A 476 26.29 -36.16 6.99
N GLY A 477 25.16 -35.96 6.30
CA GLY A 477 24.10 -35.06 6.80
C GLY A 477 24.53 -33.59 6.73
N GLU A 478 24.48 -32.89 7.86
CA GLU A 478 24.97 -31.51 7.99
C GLU A 478 26.48 -31.43 8.29
N ASP A 479 27.10 -32.55 8.65
CA ASP A 479 28.52 -32.61 9.01
C ASP A 479 29.41 -32.81 7.79
N TRP A 480 30.56 -32.13 7.79
CA TRP A 480 31.60 -32.26 6.78
C TRP A 480 32.84 -32.94 7.37
N ARG A 481 33.49 -33.80 6.59
CA ARG A 481 34.74 -34.46 6.98
C ARG A 481 35.74 -34.52 5.84
N TYR A 482 37.03 -34.40 6.15
CA TYR A 482 38.13 -34.68 5.24
C TYR A 482 39.13 -35.62 5.88
N ASN A 483 39.37 -36.79 5.28
CA ASN A 483 40.26 -37.82 5.84
C ASN A 483 39.95 -38.13 7.33
N GLN A 484 38.66 -38.28 7.65
CA GLN A 484 38.07 -38.47 8.99
C GLN A 484 38.08 -37.24 9.93
N ILE A 485 38.85 -36.20 9.62
CA ILE A 485 38.91 -34.94 10.37
C ILE A 485 37.60 -34.18 10.20
N LYS A 486 37.03 -33.71 11.31
CA LYS A 486 35.80 -32.91 11.33
C LYS A 486 36.03 -31.53 10.70
N ILE A 487 35.10 -31.10 9.85
CA ILE A 487 35.04 -29.75 9.29
C ILE A 487 33.80 -29.04 9.83
N VAL A 488 34.03 -27.95 10.56
CA VAL A 488 33.01 -26.98 10.93
C VAL A 488 32.85 -26.00 9.77
N ASN A 489 31.78 -26.14 8.99
CA ASN A 489 31.49 -25.26 7.87
C ASN A 489 30.66 -24.06 8.31
N ILE A 490 31.15 -22.85 8.04
CA ILE A 490 30.44 -21.59 8.34
C ILE A 490 30.27 -20.82 7.04
N ASP A 491 29.04 -20.76 6.56
CA ASP A 491 28.66 -19.96 5.40
C ASP A 491 28.62 -18.47 5.75
N ASN A 492 29.78 -17.83 5.73
CA ASN A 492 29.91 -16.38 5.83
C ASN A 492 30.89 -15.84 4.79
N GLN A 493 30.33 -15.37 3.67
CA GLN A 493 31.11 -14.85 2.54
C GLN A 493 31.48 -13.36 2.68
N MET A 494 30.91 -12.65 3.67
CA MET A 494 31.01 -11.19 3.75
C MET A 494 32.17 -10.70 4.62
N ASN A 495 32.73 -11.53 5.52
CA ASN A 495 33.86 -11.13 6.34
C ASN A 495 35.19 -11.26 5.57
N ALA A 496 35.74 -10.13 5.11
CA ALA A 496 36.93 -10.07 4.28
C ALA A 496 38.21 -10.65 4.92
N LEU A 497 38.30 -10.70 6.26
CA LEU A 497 39.50 -11.17 6.97
C LEU A 497 39.62 -12.69 6.97
N VAL A 498 38.49 -13.39 6.94
CA VAL A 498 38.40 -14.84 7.15
C VAL A 498 37.77 -15.60 5.99
N ARG A 499 37.06 -14.92 5.06
CA ARG A 499 36.39 -15.58 3.94
C ARG A 499 37.36 -16.42 3.11
N GLN A 500 36.81 -17.48 2.51
CA GLN A 500 37.55 -18.43 1.68
C GLN A 500 38.78 -19.00 2.39
N SER A 501 38.67 -19.26 3.70
CA SER A 501 39.78 -19.79 4.49
C SER A 501 39.40 -21.06 5.23
N PHE A 502 40.39 -21.94 5.38
CA PHE A 502 40.36 -23.06 6.30
C PHE A 502 41.26 -22.72 7.49
N PHE A 503 40.69 -22.73 8.70
CA PHE A 503 41.45 -22.62 9.94
C PHE A 503 41.65 -24.01 10.52
N ILE A 504 42.86 -24.30 10.97
CA ILE A 504 43.25 -25.60 11.50
C ILE A 504 43.82 -25.39 12.89
N LEU A 505 43.25 -26.10 13.86
CA LEU A 505 43.61 -26.01 15.27
C LEU A 505 43.21 -27.29 15.99
N LYS A 506 43.64 -27.43 17.25
CA LYS A 506 43.15 -28.51 18.11
C LYS A 506 41.68 -28.27 18.47
N GLU A 507 40.88 -29.33 18.53
CA GLU A 507 39.46 -29.23 18.91
C GLU A 507 39.31 -28.66 20.33
N SER A 508 40.24 -28.96 21.24
CA SER A 508 40.30 -28.38 22.59
C SER A 508 40.56 -26.87 22.63
N ASP A 509 41.08 -26.30 21.54
CA ASP A 509 41.45 -24.88 21.43
C ASP A 509 40.38 -24.05 20.71
N LEU A 510 39.30 -24.68 20.23
CA LEU A 510 38.12 -23.97 19.72
C LEU A 510 37.59 -23.00 20.77
N PRO A 511 37.10 -21.81 20.38
CA PRO A 511 36.53 -20.85 21.32
C PRO A 511 35.31 -21.43 22.06
N SER A 512 34.88 -20.75 23.11
CA SER A 512 33.65 -21.07 23.85
C SER A 512 32.77 -19.83 23.97
N LEU A 513 31.46 -20.05 24.08
CA LEU A 513 30.46 -19.01 24.16
C LEU A 513 29.79 -19.03 25.53
N VAL A 514 29.71 -17.88 26.18
CA VAL A 514 29.05 -17.72 27.48
C VAL A 514 28.03 -16.61 27.40
N TYR A 515 26.78 -16.93 27.75
CA TYR A 515 25.72 -15.95 27.86
C TYR A 515 25.71 -15.40 29.28
N ASN A 516 26.06 -14.14 29.44
CA ASN A 516 26.06 -13.45 30.72
C ASN A 516 24.79 -12.61 30.86
N GLU A 517 24.42 -12.30 32.10
CA GLU A 517 23.34 -11.37 32.34
C GLU A 517 23.70 -9.96 31.85
N VAL A 518 22.72 -9.28 31.27
CA VAL A 518 22.84 -7.85 30.98
C VAL A 518 22.84 -7.11 32.31
N SER A 519 23.70 -6.09 32.46
CA SER A 519 23.84 -5.40 33.74
C SER A 519 22.52 -4.81 34.22
N GLU A 520 22.27 -4.91 35.53
CA GLU A 520 21.03 -4.43 36.16
C GLU A 520 20.76 -2.95 35.86
N ASN A 521 21.81 -2.13 35.80
CA ASN A 521 21.72 -0.72 35.42
C ASN A 521 21.14 -0.53 34.01
N ILE A 522 21.55 -1.35 33.04
CA ILE A 522 21.07 -1.29 31.65
C ILE A 522 19.63 -1.82 31.58
N VAL A 523 19.36 -2.95 32.24
CA VAL A 523 18.01 -3.54 32.31
C VAL A 523 17.01 -2.54 32.92
N ALA A 524 17.37 -1.89 34.03
CA ALA A 524 16.53 -0.89 34.67
C ALA A 524 16.35 0.36 33.80
N LYS A 525 17.44 0.88 33.21
CA LYS A 525 17.43 2.07 32.37
C LYS A 525 16.52 1.90 31.15
N PHE A 526 16.68 0.81 30.41
CA PHE A 526 15.89 0.56 29.19
C PHE A 526 14.65 -0.31 29.43
N LYS A 527 14.32 -0.60 30.70
CA LYS A 527 13.19 -1.44 31.14
C LYS A 527 13.13 -2.73 30.32
N LEU A 528 14.25 -3.41 30.18
CA LEU A 528 14.37 -4.54 29.27
C LEU A 528 13.61 -5.75 29.81
N ASP A 529 12.80 -6.36 28.95
CA ASP A 529 12.16 -7.63 29.26
C ASP A 529 13.03 -8.79 28.78
N LYS A 530 13.15 -9.84 29.60
CA LYS A 530 13.81 -11.08 29.20
C LYS A 530 12.88 -11.81 28.20
N ILE A 531 13.35 -11.92 26.96
CA ILE A 531 12.63 -12.56 25.85
C ILE A 531 12.91 -14.06 25.81
N GLU A 532 14.16 -14.46 26.12
CA GLU A 532 14.59 -15.85 26.09
C GLU A 532 15.60 -16.11 27.22
N GLU A 533 15.39 -17.18 27.98
CA GLU A 533 16.11 -17.45 29.23
C GLU A 533 17.45 -18.13 29.03
N SER A 534 17.58 -19.05 28.07
CA SER A 534 18.80 -19.88 27.93
C SER A 534 20.00 -19.11 27.38
N ARG A 535 19.76 -18.15 26.49
CA ARG A 535 20.77 -17.29 25.84
C ARG A 535 20.71 -15.85 26.34
N LEU A 536 19.87 -15.59 27.34
CA LEU A 536 19.72 -14.30 28.03
C LEU A 536 19.50 -13.15 27.04
N ILE A 537 18.50 -13.32 26.17
CA ILE A 537 18.10 -12.30 25.19
C ILE A 537 17.08 -11.37 25.83
N TYR A 538 17.30 -10.08 25.67
CA TYR A 538 16.44 -9.03 26.18
C TYR A 538 15.93 -8.11 25.08
N GLY A 539 14.78 -7.50 25.28
CA GLY A 539 14.35 -6.42 24.39
C GLY A 539 13.09 -5.70 24.83
N ASN A 540 13.02 -4.43 24.45
CA ASN A 540 11.85 -3.58 24.70
C ASN A 540 11.82 -2.40 23.71
N ILE A 541 10.69 -1.70 23.66
CA ILE A 541 10.50 -0.45 22.93
C ILE A 541 9.96 0.58 23.90
N LEU A 542 10.65 1.72 24.03
CA LEU A 542 10.26 2.78 24.96
C LEU A 542 9.79 4.02 24.22
N ASP A 543 8.63 4.53 24.60
CA ASP A 543 8.09 5.80 24.12
C ASP A 543 8.82 6.98 24.80
N LEU A 544 9.54 7.78 24.02
CA LEU A 544 10.32 8.92 24.52
C LEU A 544 9.43 10.12 24.91
N ASN A 545 8.14 10.08 24.59
CA ASN A 545 7.17 11.06 25.07
C ASN A 545 6.78 10.87 26.53
N LYS A 546 6.99 9.67 27.07
CA LYS A 546 6.53 9.35 28.42
C LYS A 546 7.43 10.01 29.48
N PRO A 547 6.87 10.68 30.50
CA PRO A 547 7.66 11.36 31.54
C PRO A 547 8.68 10.45 32.22
N GLU A 548 8.35 9.17 32.42
CA GLU A 548 9.23 8.18 33.03
C GLU A 548 10.45 7.80 32.18
N ASN A 549 10.56 8.29 30.95
CA ASN A 549 11.70 8.07 30.04
C ASN A 549 12.50 9.36 29.78
N GLN A 550 12.24 10.44 30.52
CA GLN A 550 12.89 11.74 30.33
C GLN A 550 14.42 11.66 30.42
N VAL A 551 14.97 10.89 31.37
CA VAL A 551 16.42 10.73 31.53
C VAL A 551 17.07 10.16 30.26
N ILE A 552 16.42 9.17 29.63
CA ILE A 552 16.91 8.56 28.37
C ILE A 552 16.85 9.60 27.25
N ARG A 553 15.76 10.38 27.20
CA ARG A 553 15.56 11.43 26.20
C ARG A 553 16.64 12.51 26.27
N ASP A 554 17.08 12.88 27.47
CA ASP A 554 18.10 13.92 27.67
C ASP A 554 19.52 13.44 27.29
N GLU A 555 19.76 12.12 27.26
CA GLU A 555 21.05 11.53 26.90
C GLU A 555 21.20 11.19 25.41
N ILE A 556 20.09 11.13 24.66
CA ILE A 556 20.12 10.86 23.23
C ILE A 556 20.78 12.06 22.53
N PRO A 557 21.89 11.86 21.76
CA PRO A 557 22.54 12.95 21.05
C PRO A 557 21.56 13.60 20.09
N ASN A 558 21.67 14.92 19.88
CA ASN A 558 20.82 15.72 18.97
C ASN A 558 20.51 14.96 17.67
N VAL A 559 19.37 14.26 17.65
CA VAL A 559 18.81 13.67 16.45
C VAL A 559 18.35 14.87 15.61
N ASN A 560 18.50 14.79 14.28
CA ASN A 560 18.06 15.84 13.33
C ASN A 560 16.52 15.97 13.26
N THR A 561 15.84 15.93 14.41
CA THR A 561 14.39 15.95 14.55
C THR A 561 14.01 16.89 15.69
N ASP A 562 13.20 17.90 15.37
CA ASP A 562 12.82 18.95 16.32
C ASP A 562 11.85 18.48 17.43
N ASP A 563 11.36 17.23 17.37
CA ASP A 563 10.29 16.74 18.24
C ASP A 563 10.49 15.29 18.73
N LEU A 564 11.21 15.14 19.85
CA LEU A 564 11.49 13.85 20.49
C LEU A 564 10.21 13.14 21.02
N SER A 565 9.07 13.85 21.14
CA SER A 565 7.80 13.27 21.59
C SER A 565 7.19 12.27 20.60
N LYS A 566 7.70 12.25 19.36
CA LYS A 566 7.24 11.36 18.29
C LYS A 566 8.15 10.15 18.09
N LEU A 567 9.13 9.97 18.97
CA LEU A 567 10.15 8.95 18.82
C LEU A 567 10.03 7.85 19.88
N VAL A 568 10.55 6.68 19.53
CA VAL A 568 10.79 5.58 20.45
C VAL A 568 12.27 5.24 20.44
N ILE A 569 12.74 4.58 21.51
CA ILE A 569 14.00 3.85 21.48
C ILE A 569 13.70 2.36 21.46
N VAL A 570 14.20 1.69 20.43
CA VAL A 570 14.08 0.25 20.21
C VAL A 570 15.35 -0.40 20.76
N CYS A 571 15.19 -1.33 21.67
CA CYS A 571 16.27 -1.87 22.48
C CYS A 571 16.35 -3.39 22.33
N VAL A 572 17.52 -3.89 21.96
CA VAL A 572 17.85 -5.33 22.02
C VAL A 572 19.08 -5.46 22.92
N GLY A 573 18.95 -6.21 24.01
CA GLY A 573 20.01 -6.41 24.99
C GLY A 573 20.56 -7.83 24.94
N ILE A 574 21.88 -7.95 24.83
CA ILE A 574 22.63 -9.18 25.06
C ILE A 574 23.94 -8.84 25.78
N ASN A 575 24.51 -9.81 26.48
CA ASN A 575 25.88 -9.75 27.01
C ASN A 575 26.56 -11.09 26.74
N THR A 576 26.94 -11.29 25.48
CA THR A 576 27.56 -12.55 25.05
C THR A 576 29.07 -12.43 25.11
N GLU A 577 29.72 -13.36 25.81
CA GLU A 577 31.17 -13.44 25.95
C GLU A 577 31.71 -14.58 25.08
N ILE A 578 32.66 -14.26 24.21
CA ILE A 578 33.47 -15.24 23.49
C ILE A 578 34.80 -15.37 24.21
N ARG A 579 35.12 -16.59 24.65
CA ARG A 579 36.42 -16.93 25.27
C ARG A 579 37.28 -17.70 24.29
N TYR A 580 38.52 -17.26 24.10
CA TYR A 580 39.51 -17.95 23.26
C TYR A 580 40.86 -18.07 23.96
N LYS A 581 41.59 -19.16 23.67
CA LYS A 581 42.82 -19.50 24.38
C LYS A 581 43.99 -18.63 23.93
N LYS A 582 44.79 -18.15 24.88
CA LYS A 582 45.95 -17.32 24.59
C LYS A 582 47.11 -18.18 24.04
N GLY A 583 47.63 -17.83 22.88
CA GLY A 583 48.74 -18.55 22.24
C GLY A 583 48.34 -19.93 21.70
N ALA A 584 47.04 -20.14 21.43
CA ALA A 584 46.58 -21.31 20.72
C ALA A 584 47.25 -21.40 19.35
N LYS A 585 47.74 -22.59 19.00
CA LYS A 585 48.35 -22.83 17.71
C LYS A 585 47.26 -22.96 16.67
N CYS A 586 47.30 -22.10 15.66
CA CYS A 586 46.24 -21.98 14.67
C CYS A 586 46.87 -21.66 13.32
N LEU A 587 46.43 -22.35 12.28
CA LEU A 587 46.94 -22.17 10.92
C LEU A 587 45.77 -21.76 10.02
N GLN A 588 45.97 -20.71 9.20
CA GLN A 588 44.99 -20.24 8.23
C GLN A 588 45.48 -20.55 6.81
N LEU A 589 44.80 -21.44 6.12
CA LEU A 589 44.95 -21.67 4.68
C LEU A 589 43.89 -20.88 3.93
N LYS A 590 44.27 -19.76 3.32
CA LYS A 590 43.37 -18.93 2.51
C LYS A 590 43.47 -19.30 1.04
N ILE A 591 42.33 -19.50 0.38
CA ILE A 591 42.25 -19.68 -1.07
C ILE A 591 42.53 -18.33 -1.73
N PHE A 592 43.52 -18.29 -2.62
CA PHE A 592 43.89 -17.10 -3.38
C PHE A 592 42.77 -16.72 -4.34
N TYR A 593 42.30 -15.47 -4.24
CA TYR A 593 41.35 -14.90 -5.18
C TYR A 593 41.94 -13.69 -5.89
N GLN A 594 42.16 -13.81 -7.20
CA GLN A 594 42.92 -12.85 -8.01
C GLN A 594 42.39 -11.42 -8.00
N PHE A 595 41.11 -11.21 -7.68
CA PHE A 595 40.49 -9.89 -7.67
C PHE A 595 40.61 -9.17 -6.32
N ASP A 596 40.76 -9.92 -5.22
CA ASP A 596 40.70 -9.38 -3.86
C ASP A 596 42.02 -9.50 -3.09
N ASP A 597 42.87 -10.48 -3.44
CA ASP A 597 44.13 -10.70 -2.76
C ASP A 597 45.30 -10.02 -3.48
N ARG A 598 46.12 -9.29 -2.72
CA ARG A 598 47.38 -8.70 -3.17
C ARG A 598 48.54 -9.37 -2.42
N GLY A 599 49.49 -9.94 -3.15
CA GLY A 599 50.68 -10.57 -2.56
C GLY A 599 51.17 -11.78 -3.33
N THR A 600 52.28 -12.36 -2.87
CA THR A 600 52.86 -13.58 -3.44
C THR A 600 52.10 -14.79 -2.93
N VAL A 601 51.58 -15.62 -3.84
CA VAL A 601 50.98 -16.91 -3.49
C VAL A 601 52.06 -17.83 -2.94
N ASN A 602 51.82 -18.45 -1.79
CA ASN A 602 52.72 -19.41 -1.18
C ASN A 602 52.78 -20.69 -2.02
N SER A 603 53.95 -21.33 -2.01
CA SER A 603 54.14 -22.66 -2.55
C SER A 603 53.73 -23.72 -1.54
N LEU A 604 53.36 -24.91 -2.00
CA LEU A 604 53.04 -26.04 -1.11
C LEU A 604 54.21 -26.39 -0.16
N SER A 605 55.45 -26.13 -0.56
CA SER A 605 56.64 -26.32 0.30
C SER A 605 56.68 -25.40 1.52
N ASP A 606 56.04 -24.23 1.47
CA ASP A 606 56.07 -23.23 2.54
C ASP A 606 55.19 -23.62 3.74
N VAL A 607 54.16 -24.44 3.50
CA VAL A 607 53.22 -24.90 4.52
C VAL A 607 53.93 -25.84 5.49
N GLN A 608 53.97 -25.46 6.77
CA GLN A 608 54.58 -26.23 7.86
C GLN A 608 53.55 -26.44 8.99
N PRO A 609 53.57 -27.58 9.69
CA PRO A 609 52.76 -27.77 10.89
C PRO A 609 53.22 -26.84 12.01
N ASP A 610 52.26 -26.31 12.75
CA ASP A 610 52.51 -25.40 13.88
C ASP A 610 52.51 -26.16 15.22
N TRP A 611 52.01 -27.40 15.30
CA TRP A 611 51.83 -28.18 16.55
C TRP A 611 53.09 -28.78 17.16
#